data_AF-A0A6N6V9J6-F1
#
_entry.id   AF-A0A6N6V9J6-F1
#
_cell.length_a   1.000
_cell.length_b   1.000
_cell.length_c   1.000
_cell.angle_alpha   90.00
_cell.angle_beta   90.00
_cell.angle_gamma   90.00
#
_symmetry.space_group_name_H-M   'P 1'
#
loop_
_entity.id
_entity.type
_entity.pdbx_description
1 polymer ?
#
loop_
_entity_poly.entity_id
_entity_poly.type
_entity_poly.pdbx_seq_one_letter_code
_entity_poly.pdbx_strand_id
1 'polypeptide(L)'
;MTKQIIVTDSTSDLSQDYLTQHNIHVVPLSLTIDGQSYVDQIDISSKDYIQRIEEDADVKTSQPPIGKFIEVYERFDFRTIFTCL
;
A
#
# COMPACT_ATOMS: atom_id res chain seq x y z
N MET A 1 0.68 19.54 -21.39
CA MET A 1 -0.08 18.62 -20.53
C MET A 1 0.63 18.53 -19.19
N THR A 2 -0.09 18.70 -18.09
CA THR A 2 0.48 18.48 -16.75
C THR A 2 0.55 16.98 -16.51
N LYS A 3 1.74 16.43 -16.22
CA LYS A 3 1.89 15.02 -15.92
C LYS A 3 1.29 14.76 -14.54
N GLN A 4 0.25 13.93 -14.47
CA GLN A 4 -0.32 13.52 -13.18
C GLN A 4 0.55 12.43 -12.54
N ILE A 5 0.65 12.48 -11.22
CA ILE A 5 1.28 11.46 -10.38
C ILE A 5 0.15 10.62 -9.79
N ILE A 6 0.19 9.32 -10.04
CA ILE A 6 -0.80 8.39 -9.51
C ILE A 6 -0.26 7.82 -8.20
N VAL A 7 -1.06 7.93 -7.15
CA VAL A 7 -0.80 7.31 -5.85
C VAL A 7 -1.95 6.33 -5.58
N THR A 8 -1.64 5.13 -5.13
CA THR A 8 -2.63 4.13 -4.70
C THR A 8 -2.17 3.43 -3.43
N ASP A 9 -2.96 2.51 -2.92
CA ASP A 9 -2.58 1.64 -1.80
C ASP A 9 -2.27 0.20 -2.26
N SER A 10 -1.84 -0.62 -1.31
CA SER A 10 -1.41 -1.99 -1.58
C SER A 10 -2.54 -2.96 -1.93
N THR A 11 -3.82 -2.55 -1.87
CA THR A 11 -4.97 -3.39 -2.26
C THR A 11 -5.34 -3.29 -3.74
N SER A 12 -4.60 -2.49 -4.53
CA SER A 12 -4.83 -2.37 -5.98
C SER A 12 -4.55 -3.64 -6.78
N ASP A 13 -3.88 -4.63 -6.18
CA ASP A 13 -3.45 -5.91 -6.79
C ASP A 13 -2.64 -5.76 -8.09
N LEU A 14 -2.08 -4.57 -8.33
CA LEU A 14 -1.22 -4.29 -9.49
C LEU A 14 0.15 -4.94 -9.32
N SER A 15 0.67 -5.49 -10.42
CA SER A 15 2.02 -6.07 -10.40
C SER A 15 3.09 -5.00 -10.22
N GLN A 16 4.21 -5.36 -9.59
CA GLN A 16 5.34 -4.45 -9.39
C GLN A 16 5.90 -3.89 -10.71
N ASP A 17 5.87 -4.70 -11.78
CA ASP A 17 6.28 -4.27 -13.11
C ASP A 17 5.36 -3.18 -13.67
N TYR A 18 4.04 -3.34 -13.49
CA TYR A 18 3.06 -2.34 -13.92
C TYR A 18 3.25 -1.02 -13.15
N LEU A 19 3.38 -1.10 -11.83
CA LEU A 19 3.61 0.05 -10.96
C LEU A 19 4.86 0.83 -11.39
N THR A 20 5.95 0.10 -11.66
CA THR A 20 7.24 0.68 -12.08
C THR A 20 7.14 1.29 -13.48
N GLN A 21 6.56 0.58 -14.45
CA GLN A 21 6.41 1.04 -15.83
C GLN A 21 5.58 2.33 -15.92
N HIS A 22 4.55 2.44 -15.08
CA HIS A 22 3.62 3.57 -15.09
C HIS A 22 3.97 4.65 -14.06
N ASN A 23 5.06 4.48 -13.29
CA ASN A 23 5.49 5.38 -12.23
C ASN A 23 4.36 5.70 -11.24
N ILE A 24 3.68 4.64 -10.80
CA ILE A 24 2.60 4.65 -9.81
C ILE A 24 3.23 4.43 -8.43
N HIS A 25 2.86 5.27 -7.47
CA HIS A 25 3.38 5.19 -6.11
C HIS A 25 2.37 4.47 -5.21
N VAL A 26 2.85 3.51 -4.42
CA VAL A 26 2.00 2.74 -3.50
C VAL A 26 2.25 3.19 -2.06
N VAL A 27 1.17 3.42 -1.31
CA VAL A 27 1.18 3.62 0.14
C VAL A 27 0.70 2.31 0.79
N PRO A 28 1.59 1.52 1.40
CA PRO A 28 1.22 0.22 1.92
C PRO A 28 0.31 0.33 3.13
N LEU A 29 -0.67 -0.57 3.22
CA LEU A 29 -1.51 -0.73 4.41
C LEU A 29 -0.74 -1.40 5.56
N SER A 30 -1.32 -1.31 6.76
CA SER A 30 -0.83 -2.01 7.95
C SER A 30 -1.77 -3.16 8.29
N LEU A 31 -1.21 -4.36 8.41
CA LEU A 31 -1.90 -5.59 8.78
C LEU A 31 -1.54 -5.94 10.22
N THR A 32 -2.51 -6.41 11.00
CA THR A 32 -2.27 -6.97 12.33
C THR A 32 -2.66 -8.43 12.32
N ILE A 33 -1.72 -9.31 12.67
CA ILE A 33 -1.91 -10.76 12.67
C ILE A 33 -1.45 -11.27 14.02
N ASP A 34 -2.34 -11.91 14.78
CA ASP A 34 -2.08 -12.41 16.14
C ASP A 34 -1.47 -11.35 17.07
N GLY A 35 -1.96 -10.10 16.95
CA GLY A 35 -1.49 -8.96 17.73
C GLY A 35 -0.16 -8.35 17.29
N GLN A 36 0.47 -8.86 16.23
CA GLN A 36 1.68 -8.29 15.63
C GLN A 36 1.35 -7.48 14.38
N SER A 37 1.96 -6.31 14.25
CA SER A 37 1.76 -5.43 13.07
C SER A 37 2.81 -5.69 11.98
N TYR A 38 2.35 -5.67 10.74
CA TYR A 38 3.12 -5.87 9.51
C TYR A 38 2.74 -4.79 8.50
N VAL A 39 3.72 -4.30 7.73
CA VAL A 39 3.47 -3.45 6.56
C VAL A 39 3.26 -4.34 5.34
N ASP A 40 2.12 -4.17 4.68
CA ASP A 40 1.70 -4.99 3.54
C ASP A 40 2.72 -4.91 2.38
N GLN A 41 3.02 -6.06 1.78
CA GLN A 41 4.04 -6.27 0.73
C GLN A 41 5.48 -5.86 1.09
N ILE A 42 5.75 -5.43 2.33
CA ILE A 42 7.10 -5.11 2.84
C ILE A 42 7.53 -6.13 3.88
N ASP A 43 6.73 -6.27 4.95
CA ASP A 43 7.02 -7.18 6.06
C ASP A 43 6.37 -8.56 5.86
N ILE A 44 5.33 -8.64 5.01
CA ILE A 44 4.59 -9.86 4.73
C ILE A 44 4.17 -9.90 3.26
N SER A 45 4.28 -11.08 2.64
CA SER A 45 3.78 -11.30 1.27
C SER A 45 2.30 -11.66 1.27
N SER A 46 1.59 -11.39 0.18
CA SER A 46 0.19 -11.86 0.03
C SER A 46 0.04 -13.36 0.25
N LYS A 47 1.04 -14.16 -0.15
CA LYS A 47 1.03 -15.61 0.04
C LYS A 47 1.07 -15.97 1.53
N ASP A 48 1.97 -15.37 2.29
CA ASP A 48 2.10 -15.64 3.72
C ASP A 48 0.88 -15.12 4.49
N TYR A 49 0.32 -13.99 4.06
CA TYR A 49 -0.93 -13.45 4.60
C TYR A 49 -2.11 -14.41 4.40
N ILE A 50 -2.29 -14.93 3.18
CA ILE A 50 -3.32 -15.92 2.87
C ILE A 50 -3.11 -17.19 3.71
N GLN A 51 -1.86 -17.66 3.83
CA GLN A 51 -1.55 -18.83 4.65
C GLN A 51 -1.94 -18.62 6.13
N ARG A 52 -1.68 -17.43 6.71
CA ARG A 52 -2.10 -17.10 8.08
C ARG A 52 -3.63 -17.18 8.24
N ILE A 53 -4.39 -16.74 7.24
CA ILE A 53 -5.86 -16.83 7.24
C ILE A 53 -6.29 -18.31 7.19
N GLU A 54 -5.66 -19.12 6.34
CA GLU A 54 -5.95 -20.56 6.24
C GLU A 54 -5.61 -21.32 7.53
N GLU A 55 -4.68 -20.80 8.33
CA GLU A 55 -4.30 -21.31 9.66
C GLU A 55 -5.17 -20.74 10.81
N ASP A 56 -6.30 -20.08 10.50
CA ASP A 56 -7.24 -19.47 11.46
C ASP A 56 -6.63 -18.36 12.36
N ALA A 57 -5.60 -17.65 11.88
CA ALA A 57 -5.01 -16.53 12.62
C ALA A 57 -5.98 -15.33 12.77
N ASP A 58 -5.87 -14.58 13.88
CA ASP A 58 -6.66 -13.34 14.06
C ASP A 58 -6.06 -12.23 13.19
N VAL A 59 -6.68 -11.98 12.04
CA VAL A 59 -6.26 -10.94 11.09
C VAL A 59 -7.14 -9.69 11.19
N LYS A 60 -6.50 -8.52 11.24
CA LYS A 60 -7.14 -7.20 11.20
C LYS A 60 -6.39 -6.30 10.23
N THR A 61 -7.11 -5.58 9.40
CA THR A 61 -6.52 -4.55 8.53
C THR A 61 -6.68 -3.19 9.18
N SER A 62 -5.73 -2.30 8.92
CA SER A 62 -5.78 -0.90 9.35
C SER A 62 -5.33 0.00 8.22
N GLN A 63 -5.90 1.20 8.17
CA GLN A 63 -5.49 2.20 7.20
C GLN A 63 -4.00 2.55 7.41
N PRO A 64 -3.29 2.96 6.34
CA PRO A 64 -1.96 3.49 6.50
C PRO A 64 -1.99 4.69 7.46
N PRO A 65 -0.99 4.83 8.34
CA PRO A 65 -0.85 6.06 9.11
C PRO A 65 -0.85 7.27 8.16
N ILE A 66 -1.59 8.33 8.49
CA ILE A 66 -1.71 9.51 7.62
C ILE A 66 -0.35 10.12 7.26
N GLY A 67 0.65 9.99 8.14
CA GLY A 67 2.03 10.40 7.89
C GLY A 67 2.64 9.74 6.64
N LYS A 68 2.25 8.51 6.28
CA LYS A 68 2.73 7.82 5.08
C LYS A 68 2.21 8.43 3.79
N PHE A 69 0.97 8.90 3.78
CA PHE A 69 0.45 9.68 2.66
C PHE A 69 1.18 11.03 2.55
N ILE A 70 1.37 11.73 3.68
CA ILE A 70 2.11 13.01 3.72
C ILE A 70 3.53 12.83 3.16
N GLU A 71 4.27 11.80 3.60
CA GLU A 71 5.63 11.48 3.13
C GLU A 71 5.70 11.27 1.60
N VAL A 72 4.64 10.74 0.97
CA VAL A 72 4.58 10.58 -0.49
C VAL A 72 4.20 11.90 -1.16
N TYR A 73 3.21 12.60 -0.62
CA TYR A 73 2.72 13.85 -1.20
C TYR A 73 3.75 14.98 -1.14
N GLU A 74 4.58 15.04 -0.10
CA GLU A 74 5.66 16.04 0.01
C GLU A 74 6.77 15.86 -1.04
N ARG A 75 6.85 14.68 -1.69
CA ARG A 75 7.82 14.45 -2.79
C ARG A 75 7.39 15.08 -4.11
N PHE A 76 6.13 15.47 -4.23
CA PHE A 76 5.53 15.94 -5.48
C PHE A 76 4.74 17.24 -5.27
N ASP A 77 4.38 17.91 -6.36
CA ASP A 77 3.43 19.03 -6.29
C ASP A 77 2.02 18.48 -6.08
N PHE A 78 1.38 18.82 -4.96
CA PHE A 78 0.04 18.32 -4.58
C PHE A 78 -1.01 18.51 -5.68
N ARG A 79 -0.87 19.54 -6.53
CA ARG A 79 -1.81 19.84 -7.64
C ARG A 79 -1.74 18.83 -8.77
N THR A 80 -0.70 18.00 -8.78
CA THR A 80 -0.45 16.99 -9.80
C THR A 80 -0.79 15.58 -9.33
N ILE A 81 -1.17 15.41 -8.05
CA ILE A 81 -1.40 14.09 -7.46
C ILE A 81 -2.87 13.68 -7.65
N PHE A 82 -3.06 12.47 -8.16
CA PHE A 82 -4.33 11.76 -8.16
C PHE A 82 -4.19 10.53 -7.26
N THR A 83 -4.92 10.51 -6.14
CA THR A 83 -4.91 9.38 -5.21
C THR A 83 -6.12 8.50 -5.46
N CYS A 84 -5.90 7.21 -5.66
CA CYS A 84 -6.92 6.17 -5.73
C CYS A 84 -6.78 5.25 -4.51
N LEU A 85 -7.72 5.38 -3.57
CA LEU A 85 -7.90 4.51 -2.39
C LEU A 85 -9.02 3.51 -2.65
#